data_AF-A0A939UR39-F1
#
_entry.id   AF-A0A939UR39-F1
#
_cell.length_a   1.000
_cell.length_b   1.000
_cell.length_c   1.000
_cell.angle_alpha   90.00
_cell.angle_beta   90.00
_cell.angle_gamma   90.00
#
_symmetry.space_group_name_H-M   'P 1'
#
loop_
_entity.id
_entity.type
_entity.pdbx_description
1 polymer ?
#
loop_
_entity_poly.entity_id
_entity_poly.type
_entity_poly.pdbx_seq_one_letter_code
_entity_poly.pdbx_strand_id
1 'polypeptide(L)'
;MDTKLRILIVFLLLALPAGLYAQSAAESRVCLGTFTTRFNAGNAARTSNLKVAVRKLNGTYLQPGSVFSFNRVVGERTAGAGYREAIVFQGGEQKLELGGGVCQVSSTLFNAALLAGMEILSRRSHSRMVDYVPAGRDAMVYWGQQDFSFRNNAKSPVVIRASVEGSRMTIALWGTPDSKKRCTVT
;
A
#
# COMPACT_ATOMS: atom_id res chain seq x y z
N MET A 1 -11.12 69.11 -26.47
CA MET A 1 -11.82 67.93 -27.01
C MET A 1 -10.94 66.73 -26.72
N ASP A 2 -11.24 66.06 -25.60
CA ASP A 2 -10.28 65.28 -24.82
C ASP A 2 -10.09 63.84 -25.30
N THR A 3 -8.82 63.45 -25.38
CA THR A 3 -8.30 62.12 -25.66
C THR A 3 -8.53 61.19 -24.45
N LYS A 4 -9.78 60.78 -24.20
CA LYS A 4 -10.14 59.78 -23.18
C LYS A 4 -11.04 58.69 -23.78
N LEU A 5 -10.50 57.86 -24.66
CA LEU A 5 -11.15 56.60 -25.05
C LEU A 5 -10.14 55.53 -25.47
N ARG A 6 -9.16 55.29 -24.60
CA ARG A 6 -8.37 54.06 -24.56
C ARG A 6 -8.18 53.72 -23.09
N ILE A 7 -8.32 52.44 -22.73
CA ILE A 7 -8.19 51.87 -21.38
C ILE A 7 -9.52 51.80 -20.60
N LEU A 8 -10.37 50.82 -20.96
CA LEU A 8 -11.15 50.06 -19.96
C LEU A 8 -11.70 48.75 -20.57
N ILE A 9 -10.83 47.91 -21.14
CA ILE A 9 -11.11 46.48 -21.32
C ILE A 9 -9.96 45.74 -20.65
N VAL A 10 -9.92 45.80 -19.34
CA VAL A 10 -9.10 44.92 -18.50
C VAL A 10 -9.92 44.64 -17.25
N PHE A 11 -10.07 43.36 -16.92
CA PHE A 11 -10.68 42.82 -15.70
C PHE A 11 -12.21 42.93 -15.56
N LEU A 12 -12.94 42.18 -16.39
CA LEU A 12 -14.12 41.45 -15.89
C LEU A 12 -13.74 39.97 -15.74
N LEU A 13 -12.78 39.71 -14.84
CA LEU A 13 -12.61 38.40 -14.23
C LEU A 13 -13.79 38.27 -13.27
N LEU A 14 -14.84 37.60 -13.71
CA LEU A 14 -15.87 37.07 -12.81
C LEU A 14 -15.13 36.21 -11.79
N ALA A 15 -14.96 36.75 -10.58
CA ALA A 15 -14.55 36.00 -9.41
C ALA A 15 -15.64 34.96 -9.17
N LEU A 16 -15.49 33.78 -9.80
CA LEU A 16 -16.21 32.60 -9.40
C LEU A 16 -15.93 32.43 -7.90
N PRO A 17 -16.96 32.27 -7.06
CA PRO A 17 -16.72 32.06 -5.64
C PRO A 17 -15.79 30.85 -5.51
N ALA A 18 -14.68 31.03 -4.80
CA ALA A 18 -13.69 30.00 -4.50
C ALA A 18 -14.28 28.76 -3.76
N GLY A 19 -15.59 28.74 -3.54
CA GLY A 19 -16.35 27.65 -2.95
C GLY A 19 -16.97 26.65 -3.92
N LEU A 20 -16.90 26.82 -5.25
CA LEU A 20 -17.46 25.83 -6.20
C LEU A 20 -16.48 24.76 -6.70
N TYR A 21 -15.18 24.87 -6.37
CA TYR A 21 -14.18 23.83 -6.66
C TYR A 21 -13.86 22.94 -5.44
N ALA A 22 -14.47 23.19 -4.28
CA ALA A 22 -14.29 22.40 -3.07
C ALA A 22 -15.31 21.25 -2.93
N GLN A 23 -15.85 20.77 -4.06
CA GLN A 23 -16.82 19.67 -4.08
C GLN A 23 -16.56 18.70 -5.24
N SER A 24 -15.31 18.26 -5.42
CA SER A 24 -15.05 17.05 -6.21
C SER A 24 -14.97 15.83 -5.28
N ALA A 25 -16.10 15.14 -5.22
CA ALA A 25 -16.23 13.72 -4.89
C ALA A 25 -15.44 13.21 -3.67
N ALA A 26 -16.15 13.04 -2.56
CA ALA A 26 -16.02 11.79 -1.81
C ALA A 26 -16.42 10.65 -2.78
N GLU A 27 -15.54 10.29 -3.72
CA GLU A 27 -15.78 9.18 -4.62
C GLU A 27 -16.05 7.97 -3.73
N SER A 28 -17.23 7.37 -3.89
CA SER A 28 -17.58 6.14 -3.18
C SER A 28 -16.56 5.09 -3.55
N ARG A 29 -15.57 4.86 -2.68
CA ARG A 29 -14.52 3.87 -2.92
C ARG A 29 -15.09 2.48 -2.68
N VAL A 30 -14.73 1.53 -3.54
CA VAL A 30 -15.06 0.12 -3.40
C VAL A 30 -13.79 -0.70 -3.15
N CYS A 31 -13.93 -1.78 -2.39
CA CYS A 31 -12.88 -2.78 -2.20
C CYS A 31 -12.62 -3.49 -3.54
N LEU A 32 -11.39 -3.40 -4.06
CA LEU A 32 -10.96 -4.07 -5.28
C LEU A 32 -10.39 -5.46 -5.00
N GLY A 33 -9.59 -5.55 -3.95
CA GLY A 33 -9.02 -6.80 -3.45
C GLY A 33 -8.65 -6.67 -1.99
N THR A 34 -8.84 -7.74 -1.22
CA THR A 34 -8.43 -7.79 0.18
C THR A 34 -7.83 -9.16 0.49
N PHE A 35 -6.88 -9.18 1.43
CA PHE A 35 -6.32 -10.42 1.94
C PHE A 35 -5.98 -10.27 3.41
N THR A 36 -6.22 -11.35 4.17
CA THR A 36 -5.94 -11.41 5.60
C THR A 36 -4.98 -12.56 5.88
N THR A 37 -3.95 -12.31 6.67
CA THR A 37 -3.09 -13.36 7.23
C THR A 37 -3.17 -13.35 8.75
N ARG A 38 -2.88 -14.51 9.37
CA ARG A 38 -2.83 -14.65 10.83
C ARG A 38 -1.39 -14.68 11.31
N PHE A 39 -1.15 -14.24 12.54
CA PHE A 39 0.16 -14.30 13.19
C PHE A 39 0.02 -14.54 14.69
N ASN A 40 1.07 -15.06 15.32
CA ASN A 40 1.10 -15.20 16.79
C ASN A 40 1.36 -13.83 17.44
N ALA A 41 0.31 -13.24 18.02
CA ALA A 41 0.39 -11.94 18.72
C ALA A 41 1.25 -11.99 20.00
N GLY A 42 1.50 -13.17 20.58
CA GLY A 42 2.41 -13.36 21.70
C GLY A 42 3.88 -13.19 21.34
N ASN A 43 4.24 -13.28 20.05
CA ASN A 43 5.58 -12.90 19.59
C ASN A 43 5.66 -11.36 19.47
N ALA A 44 5.94 -10.70 20.59
CA ALA A 44 5.85 -9.25 20.74
C ALA A 44 6.76 -8.49 19.76
N ALA A 45 8.02 -8.92 19.58
CA ALA A 45 8.97 -8.25 18.69
C ALA A 45 8.53 -8.34 17.22
N ARG A 46 8.18 -9.56 16.76
CA ARG A 46 7.65 -9.79 15.41
C ARG A 46 6.35 -9.02 15.18
N THR A 47 5.45 -8.99 16.15
CA THR A 47 4.20 -8.23 16.09
C THR A 47 4.46 -6.73 16.00
N SER A 48 5.44 -6.20 16.73
CA SER A 48 5.87 -4.80 16.62
C SER A 48 6.34 -4.48 15.20
N ASN A 49 7.17 -5.35 14.61
CA ASN A 49 7.66 -5.19 13.24
C ASN A 49 6.54 -5.17 12.20
N LEU A 50 5.59 -6.10 12.30
CA LEU A 50 4.39 -6.12 11.46
C LEU A 50 3.64 -4.79 11.55
N LYS A 51 3.37 -4.31 12.76
CA LYS A 51 2.66 -3.05 13.00
C LYS A 51 3.41 -1.84 12.43
N VAL A 52 4.74 -1.79 12.52
CA VAL A 52 5.56 -0.72 11.92
C VAL A 52 5.38 -0.70 10.40
N ALA A 53 5.55 -1.85 9.74
CA ALA A 53 5.41 -1.95 8.28
C ALA A 53 3.96 -1.65 7.82
N VAL A 54 2.96 -2.18 8.53
CA VAL A 54 1.53 -1.90 8.25
C VAL A 54 1.21 -0.42 8.34
N ARG A 55 1.70 0.28 9.36
CA ARG A 55 1.50 1.74 9.49
C ARG A 55 2.11 2.51 8.32
N LYS A 56 3.30 2.12 7.85
CA LYS A 56 3.95 2.77 6.69
C LYS A 56 3.20 2.52 5.37
N LEU A 57 2.57 1.35 5.22
CA LEU A 57 1.77 1.03 4.03
C LEU A 57 0.41 1.73 4.02
N ASN A 58 -0.23 1.81 5.19
CA ASN A 58 -1.60 2.28 5.31
C ASN A 58 -1.74 3.73 4.82
N GLY A 59 -2.65 3.96 3.87
CA GLY A 59 -2.88 5.27 3.28
C GLY A 59 -2.05 5.57 2.04
N THR A 60 -1.20 4.64 1.57
CA THR A 60 -0.49 4.81 0.30
C THR A 60 -1.48 5.03 -0.84
N TYR A 61 -1.33 6.15 -1.55
CA TYR A 61 -2.17 6.57 -2.66
C TYR A 61 -1.41 6.38 -3.99
N LEU A 62 -2.04 5.70 -4.95
CA LEU A 62 -1.43 5.34 -6.23
C LEU A 62 -2.26 5.92 -7.38
N GLN A 63 -1.70 6.86 -8.12
CA GLN A 63 -2.33 7.37 -9.34
C GLN A 63 -2.33 6.30 -10.44
N PRO A 64 -3.24 6.38 -11.43
CA PRO A 64 -3.18 5.56 -12.64
C PRO A 64 -1.77 5.52 -13.25
N GLY A 65 -1.30 4.33 -13.63
CA GLY A 65 0.03 4.09 -14.19
C GLY A 65 1.19 4.09 -13.17
N SER A 66 0.96 4.49 -11.91
CA SER A 66 2.02 4.55 -10.90
C SER A 66 2.52 3.16 -10.48
N VAL A 67 3.82 3.04 -10.27
CA VAL A 67 4.45 1.82 -9.74
C VAL A 67 4.63 1.93 -8.24
N PHE A 68 4.04 1.00 -7.49
CA PHE A 68 4.30 0.79 -6.08
C PHE A 68 5.58 -0.05 -5.89
N SER A 69 6.40 0.31 -4.91
CA SER A 69 7.56 -0.47 -4.44
C SER A 69 7.43 -0.64 -2.93
N PHE A 70 7.46 -1.88 -2.46
CA PHE A 70 7.30 -2.20 -1.05
C PHE A 70 8.42 -1.59 -0.23
N ASN A 71 9.67 -1.81 -0.64
CA ASN A 71 10.82 -1.30 0.07
C ASN A 71 10.84 0.24 0.07
N ARG A 72 10.48 0.90 -1.04
CA ARG A 72 10.43 2.37 -1.05
C ARG A 72 9.44 2.96 -0.04
N VAL A 73 8.31 2.29 0.20
CA VAL A 73 7.29 2.74 1.15
C VAL A 73 7.61 2.33 2.59
N VAL A 74 8.05 1.09 2.80
CA VAL A 74 8.30 0.53 4.14
C VAL A 74 9.68 0.91 4.69
N GLY A 75 10.62 1.25 3.81
CA GLY A 75 11.98 1.64 4.12
C GLY A 75 12.85 0.52 4.67
N GLU A 76 14.09 0.87 5.01
CA GLU A 76 15.03 -0.01 5.67
C GLU A 76 14.54 -0.45 7.06
N ARG A 77 14.85 -1.69 7.44
CA ARG A 77 14.45 -2.28 8.73
C ARG A 77 15.53 -1.98 9.76
N THR A 78 15.56 -0.74 10.26
CA THR A 78 16.50 -0.30 11.30
C THR A 78 15.83 -0.19 12.67
N ALA A 79 16.64 -0.26 13.74
CA ALA A 79 16.16 0.02 15.10
C ALA A 79 15.56 1.44 15.22
N GLY A 80 16.19 2.44 14.61
CA GLY A 80 15.71 3.82 14.57
C GLY A 80 14.36 3.99 13.85
N ALA A 81 14.05 3.12 12.89
CA ALA A 81 12.74 3.06 12.24
C ALA A 81 11.67 2.31 13.07
N GLY A 82 12.01 1.88 14.28
CA GLY A 82 11.13 1.20 15.23
C GLY A 82 11.07 -0.32 15.05
N TYR A 83 11.92 -0.90 14.21
CA TYR A 83 12.02 -2.35 14.07
C TYR A 83 12.80 -2.96 15.24
N ARG A 84 12.40 -4.17 15.60
CA ARG A 84 13.01 -4.99 16.63
C ARG A 84 13.55 -6.26 16.01
N GLU A 85 14.54 -6.81 16.68
CA GLU A 85 15.07 -8.13 16.36
C GLU A 85 14.01 -9.20 16.58
N ALA A 86 13.77 -9.99 15.55
CA ALA A 86 12.85 -11.12 15.58
C ALA A 86 13.36 -12.21 14.63
N ILE A 87 12.89 -13.44 14.86
CA ILE A 87 13.35 -14.58 14.06
C ILE A 87 13.01 -14.36 12.58
N VAL A 88 14.02 -14.49 11.74
CA VAL A 88 13.95 -14.61 10.29
C VAL A 88 14.48 -15.98 9.88
N PHE A 89 13.97 -16.49 8.76
CA PHE A 89 14.46 -17.72 8.15
C PHE A 89 15.28 -17.36 6.93
N GLN A 90 16.59 -17.60 6.97
CA GLN A 90 17.53 -17.28 5.88
C GLN A 90 18.49 -18.45 5.68
N GLY A 91 18.69 -18.88 4.43
CA GLY A 91 19.60 -19.99 4.11
C GLY A 91 19.21 -21.33 4.75
N GLY A 92 18.03 -21.41 5.35
CA GLY A 92 17.55 -22.58 6.06
C GLY A 92 17.80 -22.61 7.56
N GLU A 93 18.39 -21.55 8.10
CA GLU A 93 18.63 -21.34 9.52
C GLU A 93 17.69 -20.28 10.08
N GLN A 94 17.50 -20.31 11.40
CA GLN A 94 16.86 -19.22 12.13
C GLN A 94 17.93 -18.23 12.55
N LYS A 95 17.73 -16.97 12.17
CA LYS A 95 18.57 -15.86 12.62
C LYS A 95 17.71 -14.81 13.29
N LEU A 96 18.31 -14.09 14.22
CA LEU A 96 17.69 -12.93 14.82
C LEU A 96 18.09 -11.71 14.00
N GLU A 97 17.12 -11.08 13.34
CA GLU A 97 17.36 -9.88 12.53
C GLU A 97 16.27 -8.84 12.73
N LEU A 98 16.62 -7.58 12.48
CA LEU A 98 15.68 -6.47 12.50
C LEU A 98 14.61 -6.65 11.43
N GLY A 99 13.35 -6.50 11.84
CA GLY A 99 12.22 -6.58 10.89
C GLY A 99 11.76 -8.00 10.58
N GLY A 100 12.13 -8.99 11.39
CA GLY A 100 11.51 -10.31 11.32
C GLY A 100 9.98 -10.22 11.33
N GLY A 101 9.34 -10.90 10.38
CA GLY A 101 7.90 -10.83 10.11
C GLY A 101 7.48 -9.92 8.95
N VAL A 102 8.33 -9.01 8.46
CA VAL A 102 7.92 -8.07 7.39
C VAL A 102 7.57 -8.76 6.06
N CYS A 103 8.16 -9.91 5.74
CA CYS A 103 7.79 -10.71 4.56
C CYS A 103 6.32 -11.19 4.58
N GLN A 104 5.71 -11.32 5.76
CA GLN A 104 4.28 -11.63 5.85
C GLN A 104 3.44 -10.43 5.38
N VAL A 105 3.89 -9.20 5.64
CA VAL A 105 3.21 -7.97 5.20
C VAL A 105 3.25 -7.84 3.69
N SER A 106 4.42 -8.04 3.07
CA SER A 106 4.56 -8.02 1.61
C SER A 106 3.74 -9.13 0.96
N SER A 107 3.71 -10.33 1.54
CA SER A 107 2.89 -11.44 1.03
C SER A 107 1.38 -11.14 1.14
N THR A 108 0.95 -10.50 2.22
CA THR A 108 -0.46 -10.08 2.39
C THR A 108 -0.83 -9.00 1.37
N LEU A 109 0.04 -8.01 1.15
CA LEU A 109 -0.15 -6.97 0.15
C LEU A 109 -0.15 -7.57 -1.27
N PHE A 110 0.74 -8.52 -1.57
CA PHE A 110 0.79 -9.20 -2.85
C PHE A 110 -0.54 -9.86 -3.19
N ASN A 111 -1.12 -10.61 -2.25
CA ASN A 111 -2.43 -11.24 -2.50
C ASN A 111 -3.55 -10.22 -2.66
N ALA A 112 -3.56 -9.15 -1.85
CA ALA A 112 -4.55 -8.09 -2.02
C ALA A 112 -4.43 -7.40 -3.40
N ALA A 113 -3.21 -7.12 -3.85
CA ALA A 113 -2.93 -6.52 -5.16
C ALA A 113 -3.30 -7.46 -6.32
N LEU A 114 -2.96 -8.75 -6.19
CA LEU A 114 -3.31 -9.77 -7.18
C LEU A 114 -4.83 -9.94 -7.30
N LEU A 115 -5.56 -9.98 -6.17
CA LEU A 115 -7.02 -10.06 -6.16
C LEU A 115 -7.66 -8.79 -6.72
N ALA A 116 -7.06 -7.62 -6.46
CA ALA A 116 -7.47 -6.33 -7.01
C ALA A 116 -7.17 -6.19 -8.52
N GLY A 117 -6.48 -7.15 -9.14
CA GLY A 117 -6.14 -7.12 -10.56
C GLY A 117 -5.04 -6.14 -10.93
N MET A 118 -4.19 -5.76 -9.97
CA MET A 118 -3.01 -4.93 -10.24
C MET A 118 -1.99 -5.73 -11.07
N GLU A 119 -1.24 -5.04 -11.93
CA GLU A 119 -0.16 -5.63 -12.72
C GLU A 119 1.08 -5.85 -11.83
N ILE A 120 1.43 -7.12 -11.56
CA ILE A 120 2.59 -7.47 -10.74
C ILE A 120 3.87 -7.34 -11.57
N LEU A 121 4.79 -6.48 -11.13
CA LEU A 121 6.03 -6.19 -11.86
C LEU A 121 7.23 -6.97 -11.33
N SER A 122 7.33 -7.13 -10.00
CA SER A 122 8.38 -7.92 -9.37
C SER A 122 7.82 -8.68 -8.18
N ARG A 123 8.01 -10.00 -8.20
CA ARG A 123 7.69 -10.90 -7.09
C ARG A 123 8.66 -12.06 -7.09
N ARG A 124 9.27 -12.34 -5.94
CA ARG A 124 10.03 -13.57 -5.70
C ARG A 124 9.47 -14.29 -4.48
N SER A 125 9.35 -15.61 -4.55
CA SER A 125 9.03 -16.42 -3.37
C SER A 125 10.27 -16.69 -2.53
N HIS A 126 10.04 -17.08 -1.28
CA HIS A 126 11.05 -17.74 -0.48
C HIS A 126 11.41 -19.09 -1.11
N SER A 127 12.62 -19.59 -0.81
CA SER A 127 13.05 -20.93 -1.22
C SER A 127 12.37 -22.05 -0.42
N ARG A 128 11.83 -21.73 0.76
CA ARG A 128 11.05 -22.63 1.61
C ARG A 128 9.62 -22.14 1.73
N MET A 129 8.69 -23.06 1.90
CA MET A 129 7.29 -22.70 2.14
C MET A 129 7.15 -21.90 3.44
N VAL A 130 6.26 -20.92 3.39
CA VAL A 130 5.83 -20.14 4.55
C VAL A 130 4.44 -20.58 4.98
N ASP A 131 4.14 -20.48 6.27
CA ASP A 131 2.91 -20.99 6.88
C ASP A 131 1.73 -20.00 6.82
N TYR A 132 2.01 -18.72 6.61
CA TYR A 132 1.01 -17.65 6.69
C TYR A 132 0.27 -17.37 5.36
N VAL A 133 0.66 -18.00 4.24
CA VAL A 133 -0.03 -17.94 2.94
C VAL A 133 0.08 -19.28 2.19
N PRO A 134 -0.86 -19.60 1.26
CA PRO A 134 -0.75 -20.79 0.41
C PRO A 134 0.51 -20.81 -0.46
N ALA A 135 0.88 -21.99 -0.95
CA ALA A 135 2.01 -22.15 -1.88
C ALA A 135 1.85 -21.25 -3.12
N GLY A 136 2.94 -20.58 -3.52
CA GLY A 136 2.95 -19.61 -4.62
C GLY A 136 2.29 -18.26 -4.30
N ARG A 137 1.80 -18.05 -3.08
CA ARG A 137 1.13 -16.81 -2.65
C ARG A 137 2.00 -15.92 -1.76
N ASP A 138 3.30 -16.17 -1.67
CA ASP A 138 4.21 -15.36 -0.89
C ASP A 138 4.91 -14.26 -1.72
N ALA A 139 5.51 -13.28 -1.06
CA ALA A 139 6.35 -12.28 -1.70
C ALA A 139 7.48 -11.91 -0.74
N MET A 140 8.66 -12.47 -0.99
CA MET A 140 9.88 -12.19 -0.22
C MET A 140 10.35 -10.76 -0.49
N VAL A 141 10.80 -10.08 0.55
CA VAL A 141 11.39 -8.74 0.46
C VAL A 141 12.62 -8.67 1.37
N TYR A 142 13.66 -7.98 0.90
CA TYR A 142 14.87 -7.69 1.65
C TYR A 142 15.41 -6.33 1.19
N TRP A 143 15.68 -5.42 2.13
CA TRP A 143 16.12 -4.07 1.79
C TRP A 143 17.40 -4.10 0.96
N GLY A 144 17.44 -3.29 -0.11
CA GLY A 144 18.60 -3.21 -1.01
C GLY A 144 18.82 -4.41 -1.95
N GLN A 145 18.09 -5.53 -1.80
CA GLN A 145 18.32 -6.73 -2.61
C GLN A 145 17.06 -7.28 -3.30
N GLN A 146 15.94 -7.38 -2.58
CA GLN A 146 14.71 -7.98 -3.09
C GLN A 146 13.51 -7.09 -2.76
N ASP A 147 12.74 -6.74 -3.79
CA ASP A 147 11.52 -5.94 -3.63
C ASP A 147 10.28 -6.70 -4.10
N PHE A 148 9.12 -6.21 -3.68
CA PHE A 148 7.82 -6.53 -4.26
C PHE A 148 7.24 -5.25 -4.87
N SER A 149 6.89 -5.29 -6.15
CA SER A 149 6.36 -4.13 -6.87
C SER A 149 5.21 -4.49 -7.81
N PHE A 150 4.29 -3.55 -7.97
CA PHE A 150 3.15 -3.67 -8.87
C PHE A 150 2.77 -2.29 -9.43
N ARG A 151 2.07 -2.26 -10.57
CA ARG A 151 1.55 -1.05 -11.18
C ARG A 151 0.06 -0.92 -10.91
N ASN A 152 -0.39 0.28 -10.58
CA ASN A 152 -1.81 0.61 -10.71
C ASN A 152 -2.16 0.76 -12.19
N ASN A 153 -2.54 -0.34 -12.85
CA ASN A 153 -2.99 -0.38 -14.23
C ASN A 153 -4.49 -0.04 -14.39
N ALA A 154 -5.17 0.40 -13.33
CA ALA A 154 -6.54 0.91 -13.42
C ALA A 154 -6.57 2.34 -13.98
N LYS A 155 -7.75 2.75 -14.46
CA LYS A 155 -8.00 4.11 -14.95
C LYS A 155 -8.21 5.14 -13.82
N SER A 156 -8.33 4.67 -12.58
CA SER A 156 -8.59 5.50 -11.41
C SER A 156 -7.56 5.28 -10.31
N PRO A 157 -7.45 6.22 -9.35
CA PRO A 157 -6.54 6.07 -8.24
C PRO A 157 -6.91 4.91 -7.31
N VAL A 158 -5.89 4.31 -6.70
CA VAL A 158 -6.02 3.21 -5.74
C VAL A 158 -5.38 3.58 -4.41
N VAL A 159 -6.04 3.23 -3.30
CA VAL A 159 -5.54 3.44 -1.94
C VAL A 159 -5.32 2.11 -1.25
N ILE A 160 -4.15 1.94 -0.65
CA ILE A 160 -3.86 0.80 0.22
C ILE A 160 -4.39 1.12 1.63
N ARG A 161 -5.26 0.26 2.15
CA ARG A 161 -5.67 0.24 3.55
C ARG A 161 -5.08 -1.00 4.22
N ALA A 162 -4.37 -0.81 5.32
CA ALA A 162 -3.71 -1.89 6.03
C ALA A 162 -3.95 -1.76 7.54
N SER A 163 -4.34 -2.85 8.19
CA SER A 163 -4.64 -2.88 9.62
C SER A 163 -4.14 -4.16 10.28
N VAL A 164 -3.97 -4.08 11.61
CA VAL A 164 -3.67 -5.21 12.48
C VAL A 164 -4.66 -5.19 13.63
N GLU A 165 -5.44 -6.26 13.78
CA GLU A 165 -6.47 -6.43 14.81
C GLU A 165 -6.31 -7.80 15.46
N GLY A 166 -6.01 -7.81 16.76
CA GLY A 166 -5.66 -9.04 17.48
C GLY A 166 -4.51 -9.78 16.82
N SER A 167 -4.77 -11.01 16.36
CA SER A 167 -3.84 -11.90 15.66
C SER A 167 -4.01 -11.90 14.13
N ARG A 168 -4.73 -10.91 13.58
CA ARG A 168 -5.04 -10.79 12.14
C ARG A 168 -4.43 -9.52 11.56
N MET A 169 -3.87 -9.63 10.38
CA MET A 169 -3.41 -8.50 9.58
C MET A 169 -4.14 -8.52 8.25
N THR A 170 -4.79 -7.41 7.93
CA THR A 170 -5.62 -7.28 6.73
C THR A 170 -5.09 -6.15 5.87
N ILE A 171 -4.96 -6.41 4.57
CA ILE A 171 -4.64 -5.39 3.58
C ILE A 171 -5.71 -5.40 2.51
N ALA A 172 -6.20 -4.22 2.14
CA ALA A 172 -7.19 -4.02 1.10
C ALA A 172 -6.76 -2.89 0.16
N LEU A 173 -7.00 -3.05 -1.14
CA LEU A 173 -6.87 -2.01 -2.14
C LEU A 173 -8.26 -1.47 -2.46
N TRP A 174 -8.42 -0.15 -2.38
CA TRP A 174 -9.67 0.55 -2.61
C TRP A 174 -9.56 1.47 -3.81
N GLY A 175 -10.55 1.47 -4.70
CA GLY A 175 -10.60 2.34 -5.88
C GLY A 175 -12.03 2.74 -6.24
N THR A 176 -12.26 3.20 -7.46
CA THR A 176 -13.60 3.65 -7.89
C THR A 176 -14.47 2.50 -8.42
N PRO A 177 -15.82 2.64 -8.42
CA PRO A 177 -16.76 1.55 -8.76
C PRO A 177 -16.70 1.03 -10.19
N ASP A 178 -16.05 1.74 -11.12
CA ASP A 178 -15.89 1.35 -12.54
C ASP A 178 -15.01 0.10 -12.75
N SER A 179 -14.44 -0.41 -11.67
CA SER A 179 -13.69 -1.64 -11.63
C SER A 179 -14.64 -2.84 -11.50
N LYS A 180 -14.57 -3.78 -12.45
CA LYS A 180 -15.45 -4.97 -12.55
C LYS A 180 -15.41 -5.94 -11.35
N LYS A 181 -14.59 -5.70 -10.32
CA LYS A 181 -14.40 -6.58 -9.16
C LYS A 181 -14.68 -5.84 -7.86
N ARG A 182 -15.60 -6.37 -7.06
CA ARG A 182 -15.91 -5.90 -5.71
C ARG A 182 -15.62 -7.02 -4.72
N CYS A 183 -14.87 -6.75 -3.66
CA CYS A 183 -14.68 -7.66 -2.53
C CYS A 183 -15.47 -7.26 -1.30
N THR A 184 -15.78 -8.24 -0.47
CA THR A 184 -16.24 -8.02 0.91
C THR A 184 -15.02 -8.03 1.82
N VAL A 185 -14.83 -6.96 2.60
CA VAL A 185 -13.86 -6.97 3.71
C VAL A 185 -14.55 -7.63 4.89
N THR A 186 -13.99 -8.73 5.40
CA THR A 186 -14.52 -9.52 6.53
C THR A 186 -13.49 -9.67 7.63
#